data_AF-A0A368GT94-F1
#
_entry.id   AF-A0A368GT94-F1
#
_cell.length_a   1.000
_cell.length_b   1.000
_cell.length_c   1.000
_cell.angle_alpha   90.00
_cell.angle_beta   90.00
_cell.angle_gamma   90.00
#
_symmetry.space_group_name_H-M   'P 1'
#
loop_
_entity.id
_entity.type
_entity.pdbx_description
1 polymer ?
#
loop_
_entity_poly.entity_id
_entity_poly.type
_entity_poly.pdbx_seq_one_letter_code
_entity_poly.pdbx_strand_id
1 'polypeptide(L)'
;MITIFPLTARLVNLELKSSTRNILNLFISLNSFFVMARLHRFPLKMGCVNSTDQHAKLRSKHIDEQLKADGERAAREVKLLLLGAGESGKSTIVKQMKIIHETGYSDEERKQYRPVVFSNTIQVAFRFLSMHTSEELL
;
A
#
# COMPACT_ATOMS: atom_id res chain seq x y z
N MET A 1 -10.34 -16.70 50.37
CA MET A 1 -11.44 -17.61 50.76
C MET A 1 -12.60 -17.30 49.82
N ILE A 2 -12.77 -17.98 48.68
CA ILE A 2 -13.43 -19.30 48.49
C ILE A 2 -14.81 -19.24 49.18
N THR A 3 -15.97 -19.23 48.52
CA THR A 3 -16.55 -20.34 47.74
C THR A 3 -17.86 -19.96 46.98
N ILE A 4 -17.94 -20.36 45.68
CA ILE A 4 -18.98 -21.22 45.04
C ILE A 4 -20.39 -20.60 44.78
N PHE A 5 -20.79 -20.31 43.51
CA PHE A 5 -21.50 -21.17 42.51
C PHE A 5 -22.94 -21.60 42.93
N PRO A 6 -23.95 -21.72 42.01
CA PRO A 6 -23.76 -22.37 40.73
C PRO A 6 -24.42 -21.77 39.48
N LEU A 7 -23.77 -22.10 38.36
CA LEU A 7 -24.29 -22.21 37.00
C LEU A 7 -25.45 -23.23 36.88
N THR A 8 -26.13 -23.13 35.74
CA THR A 8 -26.86 -24.18 34.97
C THR A 8 -28.32 -24.50 35.30
N ALA A 9 -29.21 -23.86 34.52
CA ALA A 9 -30.24 -24.52 33.71
C ALA A 9 -30.50 -23.54 32.54
N ARG A 10 -29.99 -23.70 31.32
CA ARG A 10 -30.07 -24.80 30.34
C ARG A 10 -31.51 -25.31 30.15
N LEU A 11 -31.99 -25.12 28.92
CA LEU A 11 -33.18 -25.71 28.28
C LEU A 11 -34.52 -25.04 28.61
N VAL A 12 -35.00 -24.15 27.74
CA VAL A 12 -36.09 -24.51 26.80
C VAL A 12 -35.88 -23.72 25.51
N ASN A 13 -35.45 -24.46 24.49
CA ASN A 13 -35.61 -24.11 23.10
C ASN A 13 -37.10 -24.28 22.79
N LEU A 14 -37.85 -23.19 22.62
CA LEU A 14 -39.20 -23.21 22.04
C LEU A 14 -39.30 -22.05 21.06
N GLU A 15 -38.78 -22.34 19.87
CA GLU A 15 -39.35 -21.98 18.60
C GLU A 15 -40.86 -21.73 18.71
N LEU A 16 -41.32 -20.49 18.55
CA LEU A 16 -42.65 -20.20 18.03
C LEU A 16 -42.81 -18.72 17.62
N LYS A 17 -42.96 -18.57 16.30
CA LYS A 17 -43.79 -17.61 15.55
C LYS A 17 -43.40 -16.13 15.50
N SER A 18 -42.94 -15.78 14.30
CA SER A 18 -42.86 -14.48 13.58
C SER A 18 -44.02 -13.48 13.77
N SER A 19 -45.11 -13.84 14.48
CA SER A 19 -46.40 -13.12 14.50
C SER A 19 -46.70 -12.38 15.81
N THR A 20 -45.68 -11.94 16.54
CA THR A 20 -45.81 -11.03 17.71
C THR A 20 -45.00 -9.74 17.55
N ARG A 21 -44.20 -9.61 16.48
CA ARG A 21 -43.36 -8.42 16.22
C ARG A 21 -44.16 -7.16 15.88
N ASN A 22 -45.34 -7.29 15.27
CA ASN A 22 -46.14 -6.14 14.85
C ASN A 22 -46.88 -5.44 16.00
N ILE A 23 -47.27 -6.19 17.04
CA ILE A 23 -47.95 -5.62 18.23
C ILE A 23 -46.94 -4.92 19.14
N LEU A 24 -45.70 -5.42 19.23
CA LEU A 24 -44.63 -4.77 19.99
C LEU A 24 -44.14 -3.47 19.31
N ASN A 25 -44.07 -3.43 17.98
CA ASN A 25 -43.70 -2.22 17.22
C ASN A 25 -44.73 -1.09 17.38
N LEU A 26 -46.02 -1.41 17.51
CA LEU A 26 -47.07 -0.41 17.75
C LEU A 26 -46.97 0.20 19.17
N PHE A 27 -46.57 -0.59 20.17
CA PHE A 27 -46.39 -0.12 21.55
C PHE A 27 -45.11 0.73 21.74
N ILE A 28 -44.03 0.43 21.02
CA ILE A 28 -42.78 1.21 21.05
C ILE A 28 -42.96 2.55 20.33
N SER A 29 -43.69 2.60 19.21
CA SER A 29 -43.93 3.85 18.47
C SER A 29 -44.77 4.86 19.25
N LEU A 30 -45.72 4.40 20.07
CA LEU A 30 -46.62 5.27 20.85
C LEU A 30 -45.96 5.83 22.13
N ASN A 31 -44.99 5.12 22.72
CA ASN A 31 -44.20 5.65 23.84
C ASN A 31 -43.11 6.65 23.40
N SER A 32 -42.61 6.54 22.16
CA SER A 32 -41.62 7.47 21.61
C SER A 32 -42.18 8.87 21.32
N PHE A 33 -43.49 8.99 21.09
CA PHE A 33 -44.12 10.29 20.80
C PHE A 33 -44.44 11.10 22.07
N PHE A 34 -44.62 10.43 23.22
CA PHE A 34 -44.99 11.08 24.48
C PHE A 34 -43.79 11.52 25.34
N VAL A 35 -42.58 10.98 25.10
CA VAL A 35 -41.36 11.39 25.80
C VAL A 35 -40.70 12.63 25.18
N MET A 36 -41.15 13.09 24.00
CA MET A 36 -40.48 14.17 23.26
C MET A 36 -40.95 15.60 23.62
N ALA A 37 -41.75 15.77 24.68
CA ALA A 37 -42.35 17.06 25.03
C ALA A 37 -42.29 17.40 26.52
N ARG A 38 -41.20 17.08 27.25
CA ARG A 38 -40.88 17.79 28.50
C ARG A 38 -39.47 17.49 29.01
N LEU A 39 -38.75 18.56 29.34
CA LEU A 39 -37.52 18.68 30.15
C LEU A 39 -36.16 18.72 29.43
N HIS A 40 -35.63 19.95 29.43
CA HIS A 40 -34.28 20.30 29.86
C HIS A 40 -33.08 19.94 28.97
N ARG A 41 -32.66 20.95 28.19
CA ARG A 41 -31.28 21.49 28.19
C ARG A 41 -30.17 20.43 28.16
N PHE A 42 -29.95 19.85 26.99
CA PHE A 42 -28.73 19.09 26.67
C PHE A 42 -27.53 20.06 26.52
N PRO A 43 -26.43 19.89 27.28
CA PRO A 43 -25.14 20.32 26.80
C PRO A 43 -24.74 19.39 25.64
N LEU A 44 -24.31 19.98 24.53
CA LEU A 44 -23.65 19.26 23.43
C LEU A 44 -22.44 18.50 23.99
N LYS A 45 -22.58 17.18 24.18
CA LYS A 45 -21.44 16.30 24.45
C LYS A 45 -20.77 15.96 23.12
N MET A 46 -19.90 16.88 22.70
CA MET A 46 -18.92 16.66 21.65
C MET A 46 -17.99 15.53 22.11
N GLY A 47 -17.97 14.40 21.40
CA GLY A 47 -17.27 13.23 21.91
C GLY A 47 -17.24 12.06 20.94
N CYS A 48 -16.70 12.27 19.74
CA CYS A 48 -15.91 11.29 18.99
C CYS A 48 -15.21 11.99 17.81
N VAL A 49 -14.37 12.99 18.10
CA VAL A 49 -13.38 13.53 17.14
C VAL A 49 -12.00 12.88 17.33
N ASN A 50 -11.90 11.84 18.16
CA ASN A 50 -10.63 11.18 18.48
C ASN A 50 -10.41 9.87 17.72
N SER A 51 -11.42 9.24 17.12
CA SER A 51 -11.25 7.95 16.43
C SER A 51 -10.52 8.09 15.09
N THR A 52 -10.86 9.12 14.30
CA THR A 52 -10.10 9.49 13.09
C THR A 52 -8.68 9.96 13.43
N ASP A 53 -8.53 10.68 14.54
CA ASP A 53 -7.26 11.18 15.03
C ASP A 53 -6.35 10.06 15.56
N GLN A 54 -6.90 9.03 16.21
CA GLN A 54 -6.17 7.83 16.62
C GLN A 54 -5.66 7.04 15.40
N HIS A 55 -6.49 6.83 14.38
CA HIS A 55 -6.05 6.18 13.13
C HIS A 55 -5.02 7.02 12.36
N ALA A 56 -5.15 8.35 12.37
CA ALA A 56 -4.15 9.25 11.78
C ALA A 56 -2.82 9.23 12.56
N LYS A 57 -2.87 9.19 13.90
CA LYS A 57 -1.69 9.05 14.76
C LYS A 57 -0.99 7.72 14.59
N LEU A 58 -1.74 6.61 14.50
CA LEU A 58 -1.19 5.28 14.22
C LEU A 58 -0.53 5.22 12.84
N ARG A 59 -1.16 5.81 11.80
CA ARG A 59 -0.54 5.92 10.48
C ARG A 59 0.70 6.79 10.48
N SER A 60 0.67 7.94 11.16
CA SER A 60 1.82 8.84 11.26
C SER A 60 2.99 8.16 11.98
N LYS A 61 2.71 7.47 13.10
CA LYS A 61 3.71 6.69 13.81
C LYS A 61 4.33 5.59 12.93
N HIS A 62 3.52 4.90 12.14
CA HIS A 62 4.03 3.90 11.19
C HIS A 62 4.92 4.52 10.11
N ILE A 63 4.55 5.69 9.59
CA ILE A 63 5.36 6.44 8.62
C ILE A 63 6.69 6.88 9.27
N ASP A 64 6.66 7.39 10.49
CA ASP A 64 7.88 7.80 11.21
C ASP A 64 8.83 6.62 11.48
N GLU A 65 8.28 5.45 11.80
CA GLU A 65 9.03 4.20 11.95
C GLU A 65 9.68 3.76 10.62
N GLN A 66 8.94 3.84 9.51
CA GLN A 66 9.48 3.57 8.17
C GLN A 66 10.58 4.55 7.79
N LEU A 67 10.36 5.85 8.00
CA LEU A 67 11.34 6.90 7.72
C LEU A 67 12.63 6.72 8.53
N LYS A 68 12.51 6.34 9.80
CA LYS A 68 13.68 6.05 10.63
C LYS A 68 14.45 4.84 10.11
N ALA A 69 13.76 3.75 9.77
CA ALA A 69 14.38 2.54 9.23
C ALA A 69 15.08 2.81 7.88
N ASP A 70 14.45 3.59 7.00
CA ASP A 70 15.03 3.98 5.72
C ASP A 70 16.20 4.96 5.89
N GLY A 71 16.13 5.85 6.86
CA GLY A 71 17.26 6.72 7.25
C GLY A 71 18.48 5.93 7.71
N GLU A 72 18.29 4.91 8.55
CA GLU A 72 19.37 4.01 9.00
C GLU A 72 19.94 3.14 7.86
N ARG A 73 19.12 2.81 6.85
CA ARG A 73 19.59 2.11 5.64
C ARG A 73 20.41 3.05 4.76
N ALA A 74 19.90 4.24 4.48
CA ALA A 74 20.58 5.25 3.67
C ALA A 74 21.91 5.71 4.30
N ALA A 75 21.98 5.80 5.63
CA ALA A 75 23.21 6.13 6.34
C ALA A 75 24.30 5.05 6.20
N ARG A 76 23.91 3.79 5.93
CA ARG A 76 24.84 2.66 5.69
C ARG A 76 25.16 2.47 4.21
N GLU A 77 24.45 3.13 3.30
CA GLU A 77 24.64 3.02 1.86
C GLU A 77 25.86 3.85 1.41
N VAL A 78 26.77 3.23 0.65
CA VAL A 78 27.92 3.92 0.05
C VAL A 78 27.60 4.28 -1.39
N LYS A 79 27.62 5.59 -1.70
CA LYS A 79 27.35 6.10 -3.05
C LYS A 79 28.65 6.31 -3.81
N LEU A 80 28.73 5.70 -5.00
CA LEU A 80 29.88 5.80 -5.90
C LEU A 80 29.50 6.60 -7.15
N LEU A 81 30.38 7.50 -7.59
CA LEU A 81 30.22 8.27 -8.82
C LEU A 81 31.26 7.82 -9.85
N LEU A 82 30.80 7.38 -11.02
CA LEU A 82 31.67 7.03 -12.15
C LEU A 82 31.79 8.24 -13.08
N LEU A 83 33.01 8.77 -13.25
CA LEU A 83 33.32 9.90 -14.11
C LEU A 83 34.12 9.45 -15.34
N GLY A 84 33.87 10.08 -16.49
CA GLY A 84 34.56 9.79 -17.75
C GLY A 84 33.83 10.36 -18.96
N ALA A 85 34.50 10.43 -20.11
CA ALA A 85 33.94 10.93 -21.38
C ALA A 85 32.66 10.18 -21.79
N GLY A 86 31.84 10.76 -22.69
CA GLY A 86 30.77 10.03 -23.37
C GLY A 86 31.31 8.71 -23.93
N GLU A 87 30.55 7.61 -23.82
CA GLU A 87 30.91 6.29 -24.38
C GLU A 87 32.09 5.55 -23.74
N SER A 88 32.75 6.09 -22.72
CA SER A 88 33.85 5.45 -21.95
C SER A 88 33.51 4.12 -21.23
N GLY A 89 32.32 3.55 -21.43
CA GLY A 89 31.94 2.26 -20.85
C GLY A 89 31.48 2.30 -19.39
N LYS A 90 31.20 3.48 -18.82
CA LYS A 90 30.65 3.63 -17.46
C LYS A 90 29.42 2.74 -17.22
N SER A 91 28.48 2.73 -18.17
CA SER A 91 27.29 1.89 -18.11
C SER A 91 27.63 0.39 -18.15
N THR A 92 28.71 0.01 -18.83
CA THR A 92 29.19 -1.38 -18.88
C THR A 92 29.74 -1.81 -17.52
N ILE A 93 30.50 -0.96 -16.82
CA ILE A 93 31.00 -1.25 -15.47
C ILE A 93 29.84 -1.48 -14.50
N VAL A 94 28.82 -0.61 -14.52
CA VAL A 94 27.63 -0.78 -13.66
C VAL A 94 26.88 -2.08 -13.99
N LYS A 95 26.73 -2.42 -15.27
CA LYS A 95 26.11 -3.70 -15.68
C LYS A 95 26.90 -4.91 -15.19
N GLN A 96 28.23 -4.86 -15.23
CA GLN A 96 29.08 -5.93 -14.72
C GLN A 96 29.01 -6.04 -13.19
N MET A 97 28.96 -4.90 -12.48
CA MET A 97 28.74 -4.91 -11.03
C MET A 97 27.45 -5.63 -10.65
N LYS A 98 26.36 -5.40 -11.40
CA LYS A 98 25.09 -6.13 -11.21
C LYS A 98 25.24 -7.63 -11.41
N ILE A 99 25.99 -8.06 -12.43
CA ILE A 99 26.20 -9.50 -12.71
C ILE A 99 27.01 -10.18 -11.60
N ILE A 100 28.01 -9.50 -11.03
CA ILE A 100 28.93 -10.09 -10.05
C ILE A 100 28.36 -10.06 -8.62
N HIS A 101 27.65 -8.99 -8.25
CA HIS A 101 27.24 -8.74 -6.87
C HIS A 101 25.74 -8.95 -6.59
N GLU A 102 24.89 -8.99 -7.63
CA GLU A 102 23.47 -9.31 -7.49
C GLU A 102 23.15 -10.67 -8.12
N THR A 103 21.90 -11.13 -8.03
CA THR A 103 21.44 -12.39 -8.65
C THR A 103 21.34 -12.33 -10.19
N GLY A 104 21.96 -11.33 -10.83
CA GLY A 104 21.92 -11.09 -12.26
C GLY A 104 20.64 -10.38 -12.72
N TYR A 105 20.30 -10.55 -14.01
CA TYR A 105 19.11 -9.92 -14.62
C TYR A 105 17.92 -10.88 -14.62
N SER A 106 16.75 -10.38 -14.21
CA SER A 106 15.50 -11.16 -14.29
C SER A 106 15.04 -11.32 -15.74
N ASP A 107 14.15 -12.28 -15.99
CA ASP A 107 13.61 -12.51 -17.33
C ASP A 107 12.75 -11.34 -17.82
N GLU A 108 12.10 -10.61 -16.92
CA GLU A 108 11.38 -9.37 -17.21
C GLU A 108 12.33 -8.27 -17.69
N GLU A 109 13.46 -8.07 -16.99
CA GLU A 109 14.48 -7.09 -17.40
C GLU A 109 15.10 -7.46 -18.76
N ARG A 110 15.39 -8.75 -18.98
CA ARG A 110 15.89 -9.23 -20.27
C ARG A 110 14.92 -8.96 -21.41
N LYS A 111 13.60 -9.14 -21.18
CA LYS A 111 12.56 -8.81 -22.17
C LYS A 111 12.57 -7.31 -22.50
N GLN A 112 12.79 -6.44 -21.51
CA GLN A 112 12.91 -5.00 -21.73
C GLN A 112 14.17 -4.61 -22.52
N TYR A 113 15.25 -5.38 -22.42
CA TYR A 113 16.46 -5.14 -23.23
C TYR A 113 16.33 -5.56 -24.70
N ARG A 114 15.41 -6.48 -25.05
CA ARG A 114 15.21 -6.92 -26.44
C ARG A 114 15.00 -5.76 -27.43
N PRO A 115 14.06 -4.81 -27.23
CA PRO A 115 13.89 -3.69 -28.15
C PRO A 115 15.13 -2.80 -28.26
N VAL A 116 15.90 -2.66 -27.19
CA VAL A 116 17.16 -1.89 -27.20
C VAL A 116 18.19 -2.56 -28.11
N VAL A 117 18.33 -3.88 -28.03
CA VAL A 117 19.21 -4.65 -28.92
C VAL A 117 18.79 -4.48 -30.37
N PHE A 118 17.48 -4.63 -30.67
CA PHE A 118 16.98 -4.43 -32.03
C PHE A 118 17.23 -3.01 -32.55
N SER A 119 16.97 -1.99 -31.73
CA SER A 119 17.22 -0.59 -32.11
C SER A 119 18.70 -0.35 -32.42
N ASN A 120 19.61 -0.85 -31.58
CA ASN A 120 21.05 -0.72 -31.79
C ASN A 120 21.49 -1.43 -33.08
N THR A 121 20.99 -2.63 -33.36
CA THR A 121 21.31 -3.37 -34.59
C THR A 121 20.85 -2.62 -35.84
N ILE A 122 19.60 -2.11 -35.83
CA ILE A 122 19.07 -1.35 -36.96
C ILE A 122 19.85 -0.05 -37.16
N GLN A 123 20.21 0.66 -36.08
CA GLN A 123 21.02 1.87 -36.16
C GLN A 123 22.40 1.60 -36.77
N VAL A 124 23.06 0.50 -36.38
CA VAL A 124 24.35 0.12 -36.95
C VAL A 124 24.21 -0.23 -38.43
N ALA A 125 23.19 -1.02 -38.80
CA ALA A 125 22.93 -1.38 -40.19
C ALA A 125 22.64 -0.15 -41.06
N PHE A 126 21.77 0.75 -40.58
CA PHE A 126 21.46 2.00 -41.27
C PHE A 126 22.70 2.89 -41.43
N ARG A 127 23.48 3.06 -40.36
CA ARG A 127 24.73 3.83 -40.40
C ARG A 127 25.71 3.26 -41.44
N PHE A 128 25.87 1.94 -41.46
CA PHE A 128 26.73 1.27 -42.43
C PHE A 128 26.28 1.50 -43.88
N LEU A 129 25.00 1.31 -44.16
CA LEU A 129 24.44 1.57 -45.50
C LEU A 129 24.62 3.03 -45.90
N SER A 130 24.32 3.97 -45.00
CA SER A 130 24.47 5.42 -45.26
C SER A 130 25.91 5.83 -45.55
N MET A 131 26.89 5.15 -44.96
CA MET A 131 28.31 5.39 -45.24
C MET A 131 28.66 4.93 -46.67
N HIS A 132 28.21 3.74 -47.08
CA HIS A 132 28.45 3.24 -48.44
C HIS A 132 27.72 4.05 -49.52
N THR A 133 26.52 4.57 -49.24
CA THR A 133 25.83 5.45 -50.20
C THR A 133 26.55 6.80 -50.36
N SER A 134 27.39 7.18 -49.40
CA SER A 134 28.18 8.42 -49.46
C SER A 134 29.49 8.24 -50.27
N GLU A 135 30.01 7.01 -50.40
CA GLU A 135 31.20 6.70 -51.19
C GLU A 135 30.93 6.64 -52.70
N GLU A 136 29.71 6.32 -53.14
CA GLU A 136 29.35 6.32 -54.58
C GLU A 136 29.06 7.72 -55.16
N LEU A 137 29.00 8.77 -54.34
CA LEU A 137 28.70 10.15 -54.76
C LEU A 137 29.94 11.08 -54.83
N LEU A 138 31.16 10.54 -54.66
CA LEU A 138 32.44 11.22 -54.86
C LEU A 138 33.27 10.54 -55.97
#